data_AF-A0AAU9TLB2-F1
#
_entry.id   AF-A0AAU9TLB2-F1
#
_cell.length_a   1.000
_cell.length_b   1.000
_cell.length_c   1.000
_cell.angle_alpha   90.00
_cell.angle_beta   90.00
_cell.angle_gamma   90.00
#
_symmetry.space_group_name_H-M   'P 1'
#
loop_
_entity.id
_entity.type
_entity.pdbx_description
1 polymer ?
#
loop_
_entity_poly.entity_id
_entity_poly.type
_entity_poly.pdbx_seq_one_letter_code
_entity_poly.pdbx_strand_id
1 'polypeptide(L)'
;MAKMRRELAVLDDDEIGDVITYGCSAHLLNLFSKDIEADGNIKKKVKNIIKYFKYHHFPAAKYKEAGGKALVIPQDTRWNTLADCLESYTSNWHCLEKVCTEYKPILDLTIARSVQNIELKENVEIYLTKLKKISVALNRVQKEMCVISECTDIWKTLLSLEWSQEEQNKLIARYHTAMTPAHFAAYLLDPKYNGVALTEEEETLAMEFIESHGPQVMRDVLAYRAKTFPFKEYLFKDALLKITHVSL
;
A
#
# COMPACT_ATOMS: atom_id res chain seq x y z
N MET A 1 17.21 7.81 4.10
CA MET A 1 16.08 8.70 4.43
C MET A 1 16.27 9.38 5.78
N ALA A 2 16.37 8.66 6.92
CA ALA A 2 16.50 9.31 8.23
C ALA A 2 17.79 10.13 8.47
N LYS A 3 18.88 9.84 7.74
CA LYS A 3 20.13 10.60 7.78
C LYS A 3 20.01 11.94 7.04
N MET A 4 19.60 11.90 5.78
CA MET A 4 19.34 13.10 4.96
C MET A 4 18.29 14.03 5.59
N ARG A 5 17.23 13.50 6.21
CA ARG A 5 16.25 14.32 6.95
C ARG A 5 16.88 15.07 8.13
N ARG A 6 17.79 14.41 8.86
CA ARG A 6 18.53 15.05 9.96
C ARG A 6 19.54 16.07 9.45
N GLU A 7 20.18 15.81 8.31
CA GLU A 7 21.14 16.73 7.70
C GLU A 7 20.45 18.00 7.18
N LEU A 8 19.29 17.86 6.52
CA LEU A 8 18.51 19.01 6.05
C LEU A 8 17.89 19.83 7.19
N ALA A 9 17.53 19.19 8.31
CA ALA A 9 17.03 19.87 9.51
C ALA A 9 18.12 20.61 10.30
N VAL A 10 19.40 20.48 9.91
CA VAL A 10 20.56 21.11 10.58
C VAL A 10 21.21 22.17 9.67
N LEU A 11 20.74 22.34 8.43
CA LEU A 11 21.14 23.46 7.60
C LEU A 11 20.40 24.72 8.10
N ASP A 12 21.15 25.77 8.42
CA ASP A 12 20.63 27.00 9.03
C ASP A 12 19.49 27.61 8.21
N ASP A 13 18.47 28.12 8.90
CA ASP A 13 17.23 28.70 8.35
C ASP A 13 17.47 29.75 7.25
N ASP A 14 18.61 30.44 7.29
CA ASP A 14 18.97 31.53 6.39
C ASP A 14 19.26 31.09 4.94
N GLU A 15 19.53 29.80 4.67
CA GLU A 15 19.89 29.33 3.32
C GLU A 15 18.76 28.58 2.58
N ILE A 16 17.82 27.94 3.29
CA ILE A 16 16.85 26.99 2.69
C ILE A 16 15.39 27.25 3.11
N GLY A 17 15.15 28.01 4.19
CA GLY A 17 13.81 28.22 4.76
C GLY A 17 13.21 26.98 5.46
N ASP A 18 12.03 27.14 6.06
CA ASP A 18 11.27 26.10 6.77
C ASP A 18 10.86 24.94 5.83
N VAL A 19 11.74 23.95 5.66
CA VAL A 19 11.47 22.77 4.81
C VAL A 19 11.00 21.59 5.65
N ILE A 20 9.71 21.26 5.50
CA ILE A 20 9.12 20.07 6.11
C ILE A 20 9.47 18.83 5.26
N THR A 21 10.25 17.91 5.83
CA THR A 21 10.57 16.64 5.18
C THR A 21 9.83 15.46 5.79
N TYR A 22 9.33 14.56 4.95
CA TYR A 22 8.60 13.38 5.41
C TYR A 22 8.87 12.15 4.53
N GLY A 23 8.53 10.97 5.04
CA GLY A 23 8.74 9.70 4.33
C GLY A 23 7.73 9.51 3.20
N CYS A 24 8.17 9.01 2.04
CA CYS A 24 7.26 8.63 0.97
C CYS A 24 6.48 7.36 1.36
N SER A 25 5.18 7.50 1.62
CA SER A 25 4.28 6.38 1.97
C SER A 25 4.30 5.28 0.92
N ALA A 26 4.27 5.61 -0.37
CA ALA A 26 4.36 4.62 -1.45
C ALA A 26 5.67 3.82 -1.37
N HIS A 27 6.80 4.46 -1.10
CA HIS A 27 8.07 3.77 -0.93
C HIS A 27 8.05 2.82 0.26
N LEU A 28 7.52 3.27 1.41
CA LEU A 28 7.47 2.47 2.63
C LEU A 28 6.48 1.29 2.55
N LEU A 29 5.35 1.44 1.85
CA LEU A 29 4.43 0.34 1.55
C LEU A 29 5.05 -0.71 0.61
N ASN A 30 5.85 -0.28 -0.37
CA ASN A 30 6.63 -1.21 -1.21
C ASN A 30 7.70 -1.96 -0.39
N LEU A 31 8.32 -1.31 0.60
CA LEU A 31 9.23 -2.00 1.52
C LEU A 31 8.48 -2.97 2.44
N PHE A 32 7.31 -2.59 2.95
CA PHE A 32 6.48 -3.50 3.75
C PHE A 32 6.08 -4.76 2.95
N SER A 33 5.70 -4.59 1.69
CA SER A 33 5.41 -5.72 0.79
C SER A 33 6.58 -6.70 0.67
N LYS A 34 7.81 -6.18 0.72
CA LYS A 34 9.03 -7.00 0.75
C LYS A 34 9.24 -7.71 2.08
N ASP A 35 8.92 -7.06 3.20
CA ASP A 35 9.11 -7.64 4.54
C ASP A 35 8.18 -8.83 4.81
N ILE A 36 7.03 -8.87 4.14
CA ILE A 36 6.05 -9.97 4.22
C ILE A 36 6.23 -11.02 3.12
N GLU A 37 7.21 -10.86 2.24
CA GLU A 37 7.52 -11.85 1.21
C GLU A 37 8.08 -13.11 1.88
N ALA A 38 7.33 -14.22 1.84
CA ALA A 38 7.77 -15.51 2.35
C ALA A 38 8.91 -16.09 1.48
N ASP A 39 10.14 -16.11 2.00
CA ASP A 39 11.39 -16.70 1.48
C ASP A 39 11.70 -16.51 -0.02
N GLY A 40 11.01 -15.60 -0.71
CA GLY A 40 11.05 -15.42 -2.16
C GLY A 40 10.66 -16.66 -2.99
N ASN A 41 10.25 -17.77 -2.37
CA ASN A 41 10.06 -19.05 -3.04
C ASN A 41 8.76 -19.05 -3.87
N ILE A 42 7.67 -18.53 -3.30
CA ILE A 42 6.37 -18.44 -3.97
C ILE A 42 6.47 -17.57 -5.23
N LYS A 43 7.04 -16.36 -5.11
CA LYS A 43 7.25 -15.43 -6.23
C LYS A 43 8.03 -16.09 -7.36
N LYS A 44 9.16 -16.74 -7.05
CA LYS A 44 10.00 -17.43 -8.05
C LYS A 44 9.26 -18.58 -8.73
N LYS A 45 8.60 -19.45 -7.97
CA LYS A 45 7.85 -20.59 -8.50
C LYS A 45 6.73 -20.14 -9.44
N VAL A 46 5.88 -19.21 -9.01
CA VAL A 46 4.77 -18.72 -9.84
C VAL A 46 5.29 -17.98 -11.08
N LYS A 47 6.32 -17.14 -10.95
CA LYS A 47 6.95 -16.46 -12.10
C LYS A 47 7.50 -17.46 -13.12
N ASN A 48 8.08 -18.57 -12.68
CA ASN A 48 8.59 -19.62 -13.57
C ASN A 48 7.47 -20.37 -14.29
N ILE A 49 6.40 -20.74 -13.58
CA ILE A 49 5.21 -21.36 -14.18
C ILE A 49 4.64 -20.44 -15.26
N ILE A 50 4.40 -19.17 -14.94
CA ILE A 50 3.83 -18.21 -15.90
C ILE A 50 4.74 -18.02 -17.11
N LYS A 51 6.06 -17.87 -16.90
CA LYS A 51 7.02 -17.76 -18.02
C LYS A 51 6.99 -18.99 -18.91
N TYR A 52 6.90 -20.19 -18.32
CA TYR A 52 6.83 -21.43 -19.08
C TYR A 52 5.61 -21.45 -20.00
N PHE A 53 4.42 -21.21 -19.46
CA PHE A 53 3.17 -21.20 -20.22
C PHE A 53 3.04 -20.02 -21.19
N LYS A 54 3.77 -18.92 -20.98
CA LYS A 54 3.71 -17.75 -21.85
C LYS A 54 4.71 -17.80 -23.02
N TYR A 55 5.89 -18.39 -22.81
CA TYR A 55 6.98 -18.33 -23.79
C TYR A 55 7.25 -19.64 -24.52
N HIS A 56 6.67 -20.77 -24.09
CA HIS A 56 6.79 -22.04 -24.82
C HIS A 56 5.56 -22.23 -25.71
N HIS A 57 5.79 -22.43 -27.02
CA HIS A 57 4.72 -22.51 -28.02
C HIS A 57 3.66 -23.58 -27.69
N PHE A 58 4.08 -24.80 -27.34
CA PHE A 58 3.15 -25.89 -27.08
C PHE A 58 2.31 -25.67 -25.79
N PRO A 59 2.91 -25.40 -24.61
CA PRO A 59 2.14 -25.06 -23.41
C PRO A 59 1.21 -23.85 -23.59
N ALA A 60 1.67 -22.81 -24.29
CA ALA A 60 0.88 -21.61 -24.56
C ALA A 60 -0.37 -21.92 -25.40
N ALA A 61 -0.21 -22.72 -26.47
CA ALA A 61 -1.31 -23.14 -27.33
C ALA A 61 -2.34 -23.96 -26.55
N LYS A 62 -1.90 -24.97 -25.79
CA LYS A 62 -2.80 -25.83 -25.00
C LYS A 62 -3.50 -25.10 -23.87
N TYR A 63 -2.82 -24.15 -23.23
CA TYR A 63 -3.44 -23.29 -22.22
C TYR A 63 -4.53 -22.40 -22.82
N LYS A 64 -4.32 -21.85 -24.02
CA LYS A 64 -5.34 -21.08 -24.73
C LYS A 64 -6.52 -21.96 -25.18
N GLU A 65 -6.26 -23.15 -25.68
CA GLU A 65 -7.30 -24.15 -26.01
C GLU A 65 -8.13 -24.54 -24.78
N ALA A 66 -7.51 -24.61 -23.59
CA ALA A 66 -8.18 -24.87 -22.32
C ALA A 66 -9.01 -23.68 -21.78
N GLY A 67 -9.10 -22.56 -22.51
CA GLY A 67 -9.86 -21.37 -22.11
C GLY A 67 -9.10 -20.39 -21.22
N GLY A 68 -7.77 -20.54 -21.09
CA GLY A 68 -6.93 -19.68 -20.27
C GLY A 68 -6.90 -18.23 -20.73
N LYS A 69 -6.95 -17.28 -19.78
CA LYS A 69 -6.83 -15.84 -20.03
C LYS A 69 -5.37 -15.38 -20.09
N ALA A 70 -5.13 -14.14 -20.47
CA ALA A 70 -3.76 -13.61 -20.55
C ALA A 70 -3.04 -13.66 -19.19
N LEU A 71 -1.87 -14.31 -19.15
CA LEU A 71 -1.04 -14.39 -17.95
C LEU A 71 -0.19 -13.13 -17.75
N VAL A 72 -0.19 -12.61 -16.52
CA VAL A 72 0.54 -11.40 -16.10
C VAL A 72 1.92 -11.77 -15.54
N ILE A 73 2.97 -11.07 -15.96
CA ILE A 73 4.33 -11.25 -15.43
C ILE A 73 4.58 -10.14 -14.40
N PRO A 74 5.10 -10.47 -13.20
CA PRO A 74 5.38 -9.46 -12.20
C PRO A 74 6.64 -8.66 -12.56
N GLN A 75 6.59 -7.35 -12.33
CA GLN A 75 7.77 -6.48 -12.32
C GLN A 75 8.43 -6.57 -10.95
N ASP A 76 9.77 -6.56 -10.92
CA ASP A 76 10.49 -6.89 -9.69
C ASP A 76 10.34 -5.85 -8.56
N THR A 77 10.06 -4.60 -8.91
CA THR A 77 9.95 -3.46 -7.97
C THR A 77 8.53 -2.95 -7.76
N ARG A 78 7.53 -3.43 -8.51
CA ARG A 78 6.15 -2.94 -8.47
C ARG A 78 5.20 -4.02 -7.93
N TRP A 79 4.93 -3.97 -6.63
CA TRP A 79 4.19 -5.02 -5.92
C TRP A 79 2.75 -5.24 -6.39
N ASN A 80 2.07 -4.21 -6.92
CA ASN A 80 0.75 -4.38 -7.55
C ASN A 80 0.81 -5.37 -8.72
N THR A 81 1.86 -5.34 -9.53
CA THR A 81 2.02 -6.31 -10.64
C THR A 81 2.29 -7.73 -10.14
N LEU A 82 2.82 -7.89 -8.92
CA LEU A 82 2.91 -9.20 -8.28
C LEU A 82 1.52 -9.68 -7.84
N ALA A 83 0.70 -8.82 -7.24
CA ALA A 83 -0.68 -9.16 -6.92
C ALA A 83 -1.46 -9.59 -8.18
N ASP A 84 -1.37 -8.82 -9.27
CA ASP A 84 -2.00 -9.13 -10.55
C ASP A 84 -1.50 -10.48 -11.14
N CYS A 85 -0.20 -10.75 -11.02
CA CYS A 85 0.42 -12.01 -11.41
C CYS A 85 -0.16 -13.19 -10.62
N LEU A 86 -0.23 -13.08 -9.29
CA LEU A 86 -0.77 -14.15 -8.43
C LEU A 86 -2.27 -14.35 -8.68
N GLU A 87 -3.03 -13.28 -8.86
CA GLU A 87 -4.46 -13.34 -9.19
C GLU A 87 -4.70 -13.99 -10.55
N SER A 88 -3.87 -13.65 -11.54
CA SER A 88 -3.89 -14.30 -12.86
C SER A 88 -3.58 -15.79 -12.74
N TYR A 89 -2.64 -16.18 -11.88
CA TYR A 89 -2.32 -17.59 -11.64
C TYR A 89 -3.48 -18.33 -10.98
N THR A 90 -4.05 -17.80 -9.89
CA THR A 90 -5.13 -18.48 -9.14
C THR A 90 -6.41 -18.58 -9.97
N SER A 91 -6.80 -17.50 -10.65
CA SER A 91 -8.01 -17.46 -11.48
C SER A 91 -7.96 -18.44 -12.66
N ASN A 92 -6.76 -18.73 -13.17
CA ASN A 92 -6.56 -19.63 -14.30
C ASN A 92 -5.93 -20.98 -13.89
N TRP A 93 -5.86 -21.28 -12.59
CA TRP A 93 -5.19 -22.48 -12.10
C TRP A 93 -5.80 -23.76 -12.66
N HIS A 94 -7.13 -23.82 -12.80
CA HIS A 94 -7.84 -24.96 -13.38
C HIS A 94 -7.44 -25.24 -14.84
N CYS A 95 -7.19 -24.20 -15.65
CA CYS A 95 -6.68 -24.36 -17.02
C CYS A 95 -5.23 -24.89 -17.00
N LEU A 96 -4.39 -24.37 -16.10
CA LEU A 96 -3.00 -24.81 -15.97
C LEU A 96 -2.94 -26.27 -15.52
N GLU A 97 -3.71 -26.65 -14.51
CA GLU A 97 -3.80 -28.01 -13.97
C GLU A 97 -4.29 -28.99 -15.02
N LYS A 98 -5.36 -28.65 -15.75
CA LYS A 98 -5.87 -29.46 -16.88
C LYS A 98 -4.78 -29.77 -17.91
N VAL A 99 -4.05 -28.75 -18.36
CA VAL A 99 -2.96 -28.93 -19.34
C VAL A 99 -1.83 -29.78 -18.77
N CYS A 100 -1.46 -29.57 -17.50
CA CYS A 100 -0.45 -30.38 -16.82
C CYS A 100 -0.86 -31.85 -16.64
N THR A 101 -2.17 -32.12 -16.50
CA THR A 101 -2.71 -33.47 -16.35
C THR A 101 -2.82 -34.20 -17.70
N GLU A 102 -3.35 -33.55 -18.74
CA GLU A 102 -3.54 -34.16 -20.07
C GLU A 102 -2.23 -34.36 -20.84
N TYR A 103 -1.28 -33.42 -20.73
CA TYR A 103 -0.05 -33.41 -21.53
C TYR A 103 1.22 -33.66 -20.71
N LYS A 104 1.09 -34.25 -19.52
CA LYS A 104 2.19 -34.53 -18.59
C LYS A 104 3.45 -35.14 -19.22
N PRO A 105 3.38 -36.09 -20.17
CA PRO A 105 4.59 -36.70 -20.77
C PRO A 105 5.41 -35.74 -21.64
N ILE A 106 4.79 -34.67 -22.13
CA ILE A 106 5.40 -33.71 -23.07
C ILE A 106 5.92 -32.47 -22.31
N LEU A 107 5.31 -32.14 -21.17
CA LEU A 107 5.61 -30.95 -20.40
C LEU A 107 6.82 -31.14 -19.48
N ASP A 108 7.40 -30.02 -19.06
CA ASP A 108 8.41 -30.01 -18.01
C ASP A 108 7.82 -30.57 -16.71
N LEU A 109 8.38 -31.70 -16.25
CA LEU A 109 7.94 -32.42 -15.06
C LEU A 109 8.00 -31.57 -13.79
N THR A 110 8.97 -30.66 -13.67
CA THR A 110 9.11 -29.76 -12.53
C THR A 110 8.01 -28.72 -12.51
N ILE A 111 7.67 -28.15 -13.68
CA ILE A 111 6.56 -27.20 -13.82
C ILE A 111 5.22 -27.91 -13.55
N ALA A 112 5.00 -29.07 -14.15
CA ALA A 112 3.76 -29.83 -13.96
C ALA A 112 3.52 -30.21 -12.49
N ARG A 113 4.56 -30.71 -11.82
CA ARG A 113 4.51 -31.00 -10.37
C ARG A 113 4.24 -29.75 -9.53
N SER A 114 4.79 -28.60 -9.93
CA SER A 114 4.57 -27.34 -9.20
C SER A 114 3.13 -26.85 -9.35
N VAL A 115 2.54 -26.94 -10.55
CA VAL A 115 1.13 -26.57 -10.78
C VAL A 115 0.18 -27.49 -10.02
N GLN A 116 0.46 -28.80 -10.01
CA GLN A 116 -0.34 -29.81 -9.33
C GLN A 116 -0.15 -29.82 -7.79
N ASN A 117 0.77 -29.01 -7.27
CA ASN A 117 0.98 -28.89 -5.83
C ASN A 117 -0.12 -27.99 -5.22
N ILE A 118 -1.06 -28.62 -4.52
CA ILE A 118 -2.19 -27.94 -3.85
C ILE A 118 -1.71 -27.00 -2.74
N GLU A 119 -0.70 -27.40 -1.96
CA GLU A 119 -0.10 -26.57 -0.92
C GLU A 119 0.50 -25.29 -1.50
N LEU A 120 1.14 -25.35 -2.69
CA LEU A 120 1.61 -24.15 -3.37
C LEU A 120 0.45 -23.22 -3.74
N LYS A 121 -0.66 -23.77 -4.25
CA LYS A 121 -1.84 -22.99 -4.62
C LYS A 121 -2.44 -22.28 -3.41
N GLU A 122 -2.66 -23.00 -2.31
CA GLU A 122 -3.20 -22.44 -1.06
C GLU A 122 -2.30 -21.33 -0.51
N ASN A 123 -0.98 -21.55 -0.50
CA ASN A 123 -0.02 -20.54 -0.09
C ASN A 123 -0.05 -19.29 -1.00
N VAL A 124 -0.25 -19.46 -2.31
CA VAL A 124 -0.43 -18.33 -3.24
C VAL A 124 -1.71 -17.57 -2.95
N GLU A 125 -2.83 -18.23 -2.65
CA GLU A 125 -4.10 -17.59 -2.33
C GLU A 125 -4.03 -16.78 -1.01
N ILE A 126 -3.39 -17.35 0.01
CA ILE A 126 -3.10 -16.65 1.27
C ILE A 126 -2.23 -15.42 1.01
N TYR A 127 -1.15 -15.59 0.23
CA TYR A 127 -0.24 -14.49 -0.05
C TYR A 127 -0.89 -13.39 -0.91
N LEU A 128 -1.70 -13.77 -1.89
CA LEU A 128 -2.49 -12.84 -2.70
C LEU A 128 -3.43 -12.01 -1.84
N THR A 129 -4.10 -12.64 -0.85
CA THR A 129 -4.99 -11.92 0.08
C THR A 129 -4.25 -10.82 0.83
N LYS A 130 -3.03 -11.09 1.28
CA LYS A 130 -2.16 -10.10 1.95
C LYS A 130 -1.73 -9.00 0.99
N LEU A 131 -1.25 -9.36 -0.20
CA LEU A 131 -0.81 -8.37 -1.20
C LEU A 131 -1.95 -7.48 -1.70
N LYS A 132 -3.19 -7.97 -1.77
CA LYS A 132 -4.36 -7.15 -2.14
C LYS A 132 -4.61 -6.02 -1.15
N LYS A 133 -4.49 -6.28 0.16
CA LYS A 133 -4.61 -5.24 1.21
C LYS A 133 -3.60 -4.11 0.96
N ILE A 134 -2.35 -4.46 0.65
CA ILE A 134 -1.29 -3.49 0.37
C ILE A 134 -1.50 -2.80 -0.98
N SER A 135 -1.96 -3.53 -2.00
CA SER A 135 -2.19 -2.97 -3.34
C SER A 135 -3.27 -1.88 -3.33
N VAL A 136 -4.32 -2.06 -2.53
CA VAL A 136 -5.35 -1.03 -2.32
C VAL A 136 -4.74 0.21 -1.68
N ALA A 137 -3.91 0.05 -0.64
CA ALA A 137 -3.21 1.17 -0.02
C ALA A 137 -2.26 1.90 -0.99
N LEU A 138 -1.46 1.13 -1.75
CA LEU A 138 -0.54 1.65 -2.78
C LEU A 138 -1.27 2.46 -3.85
N ASN A 139 -2.38 1.94 -4.38
CA ASN A 139 -3.18 2.64 -5.39
C ASN A 139 -3.71 3.98 -4.88
N ARG A 140 -4.08 4.07 -3.59
CA ARG A 140 -4.54 5.32 -2.98
C ARG A 140 -3.40 6.33 -2.82
N VAL A 141 -2.26 5.93 -2.26
CA VAL A 141 -1.12 6.86 -2.03
C VAL A 141 -0.43 7.29 -3.32
N GLN A 142 -0.55 6.52 -4.41
CA GLN A 142 0.03 6.84 -5.71
C GLN A 142 -0.90 7.66 -6.61
N LYS A 143 -2.12 7.97 -6.16
CA LYS A 143 -3.04 8.83 -6.90
C LYS A 143 -2.45 10.25 -6.97
N GLU A 144 -2.60 10.89 -8.13
CA GLU A 144 -2.03 12.23 -8.39
C GLU A 144 -2.44 13.30 -7.36
N MET A 145 -3.64 13.16 -6.80
CA MET A 145 -4.22 14.10 -5.84
C MET A 145 -4.17 13.62 -4.39
N CYS A 146 -3.35 12.61 -4.06
CA CYS A 146 -3.23 12.14 -2.68
C CYS A 146 -2.56 13.19 -1.80
N VAL A 147 -3.28 13.69 -0.80
CA VAL A 147 -2.75 14.66 0.18
C VAL A 147 -2.18 13.96 1.42
N ILE A 148 -1.44 14.71 2.25
CA ILE A 148 -0.74 14.18 3.43
C ILE A 148 -1.71 13.58 4.46
N SER A 149 -2.87 14.20 4.68
CA SER A 149 -3.92 13.67 5.55
C SER A 149 -4.43 12.30 5.08
N GLU A 150 -4.65 12.14 3.76
CA GLU A 150 -5.04 10.85 3.19
C GLU A 150 -3.96 9.78 3.39
N CYS A 151 -2.66 10.14 3.41
CA CYS A 151 -1.62 9.19 3.78
C CYS A 151 -1.83 8.64 5.20
N THR A 152 -2.09 9.51 6.17
CA THR A 152 -2.37 9.11 7.56
C THR A 152 -3.57 8.17 7.63
N ASP A 153 -4.67 8.51 6.94
CA ASP A 153 -5.87 7.68 6.83
C ASP A 153 -5.56 6.27 6.28
N ILE A 154 -4.80 6.22 5.19
CA ILE A 154 -4.44 4.97 4.51
C ILE A 154 -3.63 4.07 5.44
N TRP A 155 -2.65 4.64 6.16
CA TRP A 155 -1.85 3.90 7.12
C TRP A 155 -2.68 3.40 8.31
N LYS A 156 -3.55 4.24 8.87
CA LYS A 156 -4.46 3.86 9.96
C LYS A 156 -5.40 2.74 9.54
N THR A 157 -5.98 2.86 8.34
CA THR A 157 -6.82 1.81 7.74
C THR A 157 -6.05 0.51 7.56
N LEU A 158 -4.79 0.57 7.11
CA LEU A 158 -3.98 -0.62 6.88
C LEU A 158 -3.61 -1.31 8.20
N LEU A 159 -3.33 -0.54 9.25
CA LEU A 159 -3.03 -1.03 10.60
C LEU A 159 -4.22 -1.71 11.28
N SER A 160 -5.45 -1.32 10.93
CA SER A 160 -6.67 -1.92 11.48
C SER A 160 -7.10 -3.21 10.78
N LEU A 161 -6.45 -3.60 9.68
CA LEU A 161 -6.72 -4.88 9.02
C LEU A 161 -6.09 -6.04 9.80
N GLU A 162 -6.59 -7.24 9.57
CA GLU A 162 -6.02 -8.44 10.18
C GLU A 162 -4.67 -8.82 9.56
N TRP A 163 -3.67 -9.03 10.41
CA TRP A 163 -2.30 -9.45 10.08
C TRP A 163 -1.83 -10.50 11.09
N SER A 164 -0.84 -11.32 10.72
CA SER A 164 -0.15 -12.11 11.74
C SER A 164 0.60 -11.19 12.71
N GLN A 165 0.93 -11.67 13.92
CA GLN A 165 1.67 -10.85 14.88
C GLN A 165 3.00 -10.34 14.31
N GLU A 166 3.73 -11.18 13.57
CA GLU A 166 4.99 -10.80 12.94
C GLU A 166 4.79 -9.73 11.86
N GLU A 167 3.76 -9.87 11.03
CA GLU A 167 3.43 -8.92 9.97
C GLU A 167 2.95 -7.59 10.55
N GLN A 168 2.13 -7.63 11.61
CA GLN A 168 1.67 -6.43 12.32
C GLN A 168 2.86 -5.65 12.90
N ASN A 169 3.84 -6.33 13.50
CA ASN A 169 5.03 -5.69 14.05
C ASN A 169 5.86 -5.01 12.94
N LYS A 170 6.04 -5.68 11.79
CA LYS A 170 6.72 -5.10 10.61
C LYS A 170 5.95 -3.89 10.08
N LEU A 171 4.61 -3.97 10.03
CA LEU A 171 3.76 -2.88 9.56
C LEU A 171 3.87 -1.65 10.47
N ILE A 172 3.81 -1.85 11.78
CA ILE A 172 3.97 -0.79 12.80
C ILE A 172 5.35 -0.12 12.66
N ALA A 173 6.43 -0.89 12.46
CA ALA A 173 7.76 -0.31 12.25
C ALA A 173 7.82 0.58 10.99
N ARG A 174 7.13 0.18 9.91
CA ARG A 174 7.02 0.97 8.68
C ARG A 174 6.16 2.21 8.88
N TYR A 175 5.06 2.09 9.62
CA TYR A 175 4.20 3.20 10.02
C TYR A 175 4.98 4.29 10.75
N HIS A 176 5.73 3.94 11.79
CA HIS A 176 6.55 4.92 12.54
C HIS A 176 7.66 5.55 11.69
N THR A 177 8.11 4.88 10.62
CA THR A 177 9.08 5.46 9.68
C THR A 177 8.42 6.45 8.71
N ALA A 178 7.13 6.23 8.39
CA ALA A 178 6.34 7.03 7.46
C ALA A 178 5.80 8.28 8.12
N MET A 179 5.14 8.10 9.25
CA MET A 179 4.42 9.17 9.94
C MET A 179 5.37 10.11 10.65
N THR A 180 5.00 11.38 10.62
CA THR A 180 5.70 12.49 11.26
C THR A 180 4.64 13.39 11.89
N PRO A 181 5.02 14.31 12.80
CA PRO A 181 4.06 15.26 13.36
C PRO A 181 3.30 16.07 12.30
N ALA A 182 3.94 16.40 11.16
CA ALA A 182 3.29 17.03 10.01
C ALA A 182 2.13 16.21 9.43
N HIS A 183 2.24 14.87 9.42
CA HIS A 183 1.15 13.99 8.97
C HIS A 183 -0.04 14.02 9.92
N PHE A 184 0.22 14.05 11.22
CA PHE A 184 -0.81 14.12 12.24
C PHE A 184 -1.48 15.49 12.23
N ALA A 185 -0.72 16.57 12.09
CA ALA A 185 -1.25 17.93 11.92
C ALA A 185 -2.13 18.05 10.67
N ALA A 186 -1.69 17.54 9.52
CA ALA A 186 -2.49 17.53 8.31
C ALA A 186 -3.80 16.74 8.48
N TYR A 187 -3.75 15.58 9.13
CA TYR A 187 -4.93 14.75 9.39
C TYR A 187 -5.89 15.36 10.42
N LEU A 188 -5.35 16.09 11.40
CA LEU A 188 -6.11 16.83 12.40
C LEU A 188 -6.87 18.01 11.78
N LEU A 189 -6.22 18.74 10.87
CA LEU A 189 -6.75 19.94 10.22
C LEU A 189 -7.56 19.65 8.95
N ASP A 190 -7.61 18.40 8.49
CA ASP A 190 -8.43 18.00 7.35
C ASP A 190 -9.90 17.81 7.78
N PRO A 191 -10.86 18.58 7.25
CA PRO A 191 -12.27 18.48 7.62
C PRO A 191 -12.89 17.10 7.37
N LYS A 192 -12.33 16.31 6.45
CA LYS A 192 -12.77 14.93 6.16
C LYS A 192 -12.45 13.98 7.30
N TYR A 193 -11.38 14.25 8.04
CA TYR A 193 -10.82 13.32 9.02
C TYR A 193 -10.88 13.82 10.45
N ASN A 194 -10.71 15.12 10.67
CA ASN A 194 -10.78 15.80 11.98
C ASN A 194 -9.98 15.10 13.09
N GLY A 195 -8.86 14.46 12.75
CA GLY A 195 -8.05 13.74 13.72
C GLY A 195 -8.67 12.48 14.34
N VAL A 196 -9.83 11.99 13.85
CA VAL A 196 -10.64 10.95 14.54
C VAL A 196 -9.86 9.64 14.82
N ALA A 197 -8.93 9.26 13.95
CA ALA A 197 -8.11 8.05 14.12
C ALA A 197 -6.76 8.27 14.82
N LEU A 198 -6.46 9.48 15.29
CA LEU A 198 -5.22 9.77 16.02
C LEU A 198 -5.30 9.26 17.47
N THR A 199 -4.18 8.78 17.99
CA THR A 199 -4.03 8.54 19.43
C THR A 199 -3.79 9.86 20.17
N GLU A 200 -3.94 9.86 21.49
CA GLU A 200 -3.64 11.03 22.32
C GLU A 200 -2.18 11.52 22.13
N GLU A 201 -1.24 10.59 21.98
CA GLU A 201 0.16 10.90 21.70
C GLU A 201 0.34 11.57 20.33
N GLU A 202 -0.27 11.01 19.28
CA GLU A 202 -0.18 11.57 17.93
C GLU A 202 -0.87 12.93 17.81
N GLU A 203 -1.97 13.12 18.53
CA GLU A 203 -2.65 14.41 18.63
C GLU A 203 -1.78 15.44 19.35
N THR A 204 -1.11 15.06 20.43
CA THR A 204 -0.16 15.93 21.13
C THR A 204 0.96 16.36 20.19
N LEU A 205 1.58 15.41 19.49
CA LEU A 205 2.61 15.69 18.49
C LEU A 205 2.12 16.62 17.36
N ALA A 206 0.87 16.45 16.92
CA ALA A 206 0.25 17.32 15.93
C ALA A 206 0.14 18.77 16.42
N MET A 207 -0.34 18.97 17.65
CA MET A 207 -0.52 20.29 18.24
C MET A 207 0.82 20.98 18.50
N GLU A 208 1.81 20.27 19.04
CA GLU A 208 3.17 20.79 19.22
C GLU A 208 3.82 21.20 17.89
N PHE A 209 3.59 20.41 16.83
CA PHE A 209 4.07 20.74 15.49
C PHE A 209 3.43 22.02 14.94
N ILE A 210 2.12 22.20 15.12
CA ILE A 210 1.42 23.43 14.72
C ILE A 210 1.92 24.63 15.54
N GLU A 211 2.12 24.46 16.85
CA GLU A 211 2.60 25.55 17.72
C GLU A 211 3.98 26.04 17.31
N SER A 212 4.88 25.11 16.97
CA SER A 212 6.26 25.42 16.58
C SER A 212 6.37 26.10 15.22
N HIS A 213 5.55 25.70 14.24
CA HIS A 213 5.65 26.21 12.85
C HIS A 213 4.62 27.30 12.52
N GLY A 214 3.62 27.50 13.38
CA GLY A 214 2.51 28.43 13.15
C GLY A 214 1.80 28.85 14.42
N PRO A 215 2.51 29.40 15.44
CA PRO A 215 1.90 29.77 16.71
C PRO A 215 0.74 30.76 16.55
N GLN A 216 0.80 31.64 15.53
CA GLN A 216 -0.23 32.62 15.22
C GLN A 216 -1.57 32.01 14.80
N VAL A 217 -1.57 30.80 14.21
CA VAL A 217 -2.81 30.12 13.79
C VAL A 217 -3.40 29.24 14.88
N MET A 218 -2.73 29.09 16.02
CA MET A 218 -3.16 28.18 17.09
C MET A 218 -4.57 28.50 17.60
N ARG A 219 -4.90 29.80 17.71
CA ARG A 219 -6.25 30.24 18.10
C ARG A 219 -7.31 29.71 17.13
N ASP A 220 -7.03 29.77 15.83
CA ASP A 220 -7.96 29.31 14.79
C ASP A 220 -8.05 27.78 14.79
N VAL A 221 -6.94 27.07 15.04
CA VAL A 221 -6.94 25.61 15.22
C VAL A 221 -7.79 25.20 16.41
N LEU A 222 -7.67 25.86 17.57
CA LEU A 222 -8.52 25.60 18.72
C LEU A 222 -9.99 25.88 18.41
N ALA A 223 -10.28 26.99 17.70
CA ALA A 223 -11.63 27.32 17.27
C ALA A 223 -12.21 26.26 16.32
N TYR A 224 -11.40 25.78 15.37
CA TYR A 224 -11.70 24.72 14.41
C TYR A 224 -12.06 23.42 15.13
N ARG A 225 -11.21 22.99 16.05
CA ARG A 225 -11.40 21.76 16.84
C ARG A 225 -12.63 21.85 17.74
N ALA A 226 -12.87 23.01 18.35
CA ALA A 226 -14.06 23.26 19.15
C ALA A 226 -15.34 23.46 18.31
N LYS A 227 -15.23 23.48 16.97
CA LYS A 227 -16.31 23.78 16.01
C LYS A 227 -17.04 25.10 16.31
N THR A 228 -16.27 26.08 16.78
CA THR A 228 -16.75 27.42 17.11
C THR A 228 -16.51 28.39 15.96
N PHE A 229 -17.01 29.62 16.04
CA PHE A 229 -16.84 30.60 14.95
C PHE A 229 -15.34 30.83 14.62
N PRO A 230 -14.93 30.78 13.33
CA PRO A 230 -15.77 30.70 12.12
C PRO A 230 -16.15 29.27 11.66
N PHE A 231 -15.55 28.23 12.25
CA PHE A 231 -15.68 26.81 11.87
C PHE A 231 -16.90 26.12 12.49
N LYS A 232 -18.10 26.59 12.18
CA LYS A 232 -19.34 26.03 12.74
C LYS A 232 -19.57 24.58 12.30
N GLU A 233 -20.18 23.77 13.17
CA GLU A 233 -20.39 22.33 12.98
C GLU A 233 -21.03 21.92 11.63
N TYR A 234 -21.95 22.72 11.09
CA TYR A 234 -22.59 22.40 9.81
C TYR A 234 -21.63 22.35 8.61
N LEU A 235 -20.45 23.00 8.71
CA LEU A 235 -19.42 23.00 7.66
C LEU A 235 -18.77 21.62 7.49
N PHE A 236 -18.88 20.74 8.48
CA PHE A 236 -18.25 19.42 8.51
C PHE A 236 -19.21 18.30 8.09
N LYS A 237 -20.38 18.65 7.54
CA LYS A 237 -21.33 17.65 7.03
C LYS A 237 -20.76 16.97 5.79
N ASP A 238 -20.83 15.64 5.75
CA ASP A 238 -20.41 14.79 4.62
C ASP A 238 -20.80 15.32 3.24
N ALA A 239 -22.01 15.86 3.10
CA ALA A 239 -22.53 16.39 1.84
C ALA A 239 -21.68 17.57 1.29
N LEU A 240 -21.04 18.33 2.17
CA LEU A 240 -20.16 19.45 1.81
C LEU A 240 -18.71 18.99 1.56
N LEU A 241 -18.29 17.94 2.26
CA LEU A 241 -16.92 17.41 2.20
C LEU A 241 -16.68 16.46 1.02
N LYS A 242 -17.74 15.83 0.49
CA LYS A 242 -17.70 14.93 -0.68
C LYS A 242 -17.62 15.67 -2.02
N ILE A 243 -17.71 17.01 -2.02
CA ILE A 243 -17.47 17.84 -3.20
C ILE A 243 -15.98 18.19 -3.25
N THR A 244 -15.15 17.29 -3.77
CA THR A 244 -13.73 17.59 -3.96
C THR A 244 -13.32 17.34 -5.41
N HIS A 245 -12.94 18.45 -6.06
CA HIS A 245 -12.34 18.63 -7.38
C HIS A 245 -13.24 18.40 -8.60
N VAL A 246 -14.14 19.38 -8.86
CA VAL A 246 -14.49 19.71 -10.25
C VAL A 246 -13.21 20.29 -10.86
N SER A 247 -12.69 19.61 -11.89
CA SER A 247 -11.61 20.14 -12.74
C SER A 247 -12.00 21.52 -13.23
N LEU A 248 -11.28 22.56 -12.80
CA LEU A 248 -11.26 23.85 -13.49
C LEU A 248 -10.35 23.73 -14.72
#